data_AF-A0A2T5AEF9-F1
#
_entry.id   AF-A0A2T5AEF9-F1
#
_cell.length_a   1.000
_cell.length_b   1.000
_cell.length_c   1.000
_cell.angle_alpha   90.00
_cell.angle_beta   90.00
_cell.angle_gamma   90.00
#
_symmetry.space_group_name_H-M   'P 1'
#
loop_
_entity.id
_entity.type
_entity.pdbx_description
1 polymer ?
#
loop_
_entity_poly.entity_id
_entity_poly.type
_entity_poly.pdbx_seq_one_letter_code
_entity_poly.pdbx_strand_id
1 'polypeptide(L)'
;MTRSGRLLCALYLTTSGGLVSTTFLEFLHGPRWAACLFAAASLVPVIAVVRETLVRDLRRAAAAPRRPVRPAADDVVRTELEGACCERWWTSLGTRHDTGCPHPTRRSSAA
;
A
#
# COMPACT_ATOMS: atom_id res chain seq x y z
N MET A 1 8.48 0.76 11.69
CA MET A 1 7.64 1.12 12.85
C MET A 1 8.27 2.33 13.52
N THR A 2 7.49 3.36 13.88
CA THR A 2 8.02 4.54 14.58
C THR A 2 8.48 4.13 15.98
N ARG A 3 9.55 4.76 16.53
CA ARG A 3 10.05 4.47 17.90
C ARG A 3 8.92 4.52 18.94
N SER A 4 8.00 5.45 18.76
CA SER A 4 6.81 5.65 19.61
C SER A 4 5.89 4.41 19.63
N GLY A 5 5.69 3.75 18.48
CA GLY A 5 4.84 2.55 18.42
C GLY A 5 5.47 1.33 19.12
N ARG A 6 6.79 1.19 19.05
CA ARG A 6 7.51 0.14 19.80
C ARG A 6 7.44 0.36 21.31
N LEU A 7 7.54 1.61 21.74
CA LEU A 7 7.49 1.98 23.14
C LEU A 7 6.08 1.74 23.72
N LEU A 8 5.02 2.09 22.98
CA LEU A 8 3.64 1.78 23.35
C LEU A 8 3.38 0.26 23.41
N CYS A 9 3.86 -0.52 22.44
CA CYS A 9 3.76 -1.98 22.50
C CYS A 9 4.46 -2.56 23.74
N ALA A 10 5.68 -2.10 24.04
CA ALA A 10 6.39 -2.56 25.23
C ALA A 10 5.62 -2.20 26.51
N LEU A 11 5.09 -0.98 26.59
CA LEU A 11 4.30 -0.52 27.73
C LEU A 11 3.01 -1.34 27.92
N TYR A 12 2.34 -1.70 26.83
CA TYR A 12 1.14 -2.53 26.89
C TYR A 12 1.46 -3.98 27.29
N LEU A 13 2.56 -4.55 26.79
CA LEU A 13 2.99 -5.90 27.18
C LEU A 13 3.38 -5.98 28.65
N THR A 14 4.10 -4.98 29.17
CA THR A 14 4.47 -4.93 30.59
C THR A 14 3.23 -4.74 31.47
N THR A 15 2.29 -3.89 31.07
CA THR A 15 1.04 -3.65 31.81
C THR A 15 0.15 -4.90 31.83
N SER A 16 -0.05 -5.55 30.69
CA SER A 16 -0.81 -6.81 30.62
C SER A 16 -0.15 -7.93 31.41
N GLY A 17 1.18 -8.07 31.33
CA GLY A 17 1.91 -9.06 32.13
C GLY A 17 1.79 -8.82 33.65
N GLY A 18 1.80 -7.55 34.06
CA GLY A 18 1.53 -7.14 35.44
C GLY A 18 0.13 -7.53 35.89
N LEU A 19 -0.89 -7.23 35.08
CA LEU A 19 -2.29 -7.56 35.36
C LEU A 19 -2.55 -9.08 35.42
N VAL A 20 -1.89 -9.87 34.56
CA VAL A 20 -1.98 -11.34 34.61
C VAL A 20 -1.31 -11.87 35.88
N SER A 21 -0.17 -11.29 36.30
CA SER A 21 0.51 -11.68 37.54
C SER A 21 -0.33 -11.33 38.78
N THR A 22 -0.98 -10.16 38.82
CA THR A 22 -1.88 -9.80 39.93
C THR A 22 -3.12 -10.69 39.97
N THR A 23 -3.68 -11.04 38.81
CA THR A 23 -4.79 -12.01 38.70
C THR A 23 -4.39 -13.38 39.27
N PHE A 24 -3.18 -13.86 38.99
CA PHE A 24 -2.69 -15.14 39.51
C PHE A 24 -2.46 -15.11 41.03
N LEU A 25 -1.91 -14.01 41.55
CA LEU A 25 -1.70 -13.82 42.99
C LEU A 25 -3.04 -13.73 43.76
N GLU A 26 -4.03 -13.00 43.24
CA GLU A 26 -5.36 -12.94 43.83
C GLU A 26 -6.15 -14.24 43.69
N PHE A 27 -5.96 -15.01 42.63
CA PHE A 27 -6.59 -16.33 42.51
C PHE A 27 -6.09 -17.32 43.58
N LEU A 28 -4.81 -17.19 43.96
CA LEU A 28 -4.19 -18.03 44.98
C LEU A 28 -4.45 -17.54 46.42
N HIS A 29 -4.61 -16.23 46.65
CA HIS A 29 -4.65 -15.65 48.01
C HIS A 29 -5.82 -14.71 48.29
N GLY A 30 -6.68 -14.41 47.31
CA GLY A 30 -7.66 -13.33 47.38
C GLY A 30 -9.04 -13.65 46.80
N PRO A 31 -9.96 -12.68 46.86
CA PRO A 31 -11.34 -12.88 46.43
C PRO A 31 -11.48 -12.85 44.91
N ARG A 32 -12.12 -13.90 44.35
CA ARG A 32 -12.20 -14.19 42.91
C ARG A 32 -12.81 -13.08 42.03
N TRP A 33 -13.55 -12.14 42.61
CA TRP A 33 -14.15 -11.01 41.87
C TRP A 33 -13.12 -9.97 41.44
N ALA A 34 -12.05 -9.79 42.22
CA ALA A 34 -10.99 -8.84 41.90
C ALA A 34 -10.13 -9.33 40.71
N ALA A 35 -9.89 -10.65 40.63
CA ALA A 35 -9.31 -11.31 39.47
C ALA A 35 -10.11 -11.04 38.17
N CYS A 36 -11.45 -11.04 38.23
CA CYS A 36 -12.29 -10.71 37.08
C CYS A 36 -12.16 -9.24 36.63
N LEU A 37 -11.99 -8.30 37.56
CA LEU A 37 -11.79 -6.88 37.23
C LEU A 37 -10.43 -6.64 36.57
N PHE A 38 -9.36 -7.28 37.05
CA PHE A 38 -8.05 -7.17 36.42
C PHE A 38 -8.00 -7.82 35.04
N ALA A 39 -8.69 -8.95 34.86
CA ALA A 39 -8.88 -9.56 33.55
C ALA A 39 -9.61 -8.62 32.58
N ALA A 40 -10.70 -7.98 33.02
CA ALA A 40 -11.43 -7.01 32.21
C ALA A 40 -10.58 -5.77 31.88
N ALA A 41 -9.79 -5.26 32.83
CA ALA A 41 -8.91 -4.12 32.62
C ALA A 41 -7.81 -4.43 31.57
N SER A 42 -7.35 -5.68 31.48
CA SER A 42 -6.35 -6.11 30.49
C SER A 42 -6.86 -6.06 29.04
N LEU A 43 -8.17 -6.04 28.81
CA LEU A 43 -8.75 -5.94 27.46
C LEU A 43 -8.55 -4.56 26.85
N VAL A 44 -8.60 -3.49 27.66
CA VAL A 44 -8.43 -2.10 27.20
C VAL A 44 -7.14 -1.88 26.41
N PRO A 45 -5.95 -2.25 26.91
CA PRO A 45 -4.70 -2.10 26.15
C PRO A 45 -4.64 -2.99 24.91
N VAL A 46 -5.21 -4.19 24.96
CA VAL A 46 -5.29 -5.09 23.79
C VAL A 46 -6.11 -4.47 22.67
N ILE A 47 -7.29 -3.93 23.01
CA ILE A 47 -8.17 -3.23 22.05
C ILE A 47 -7.46 -2.02 21.44
N ALA A 48 -6.73 -1.24 22.26
CA ALA A 48 -5.97 -0.09 21.78
C ALA A 48 -4.89 -0.48 20.75
N VAL A 49 -4.15 -1.57 20.99
CA VAL A 49 -3.14 -2.08 20.05
C VAL A 49 -3.79 -2.51 18.74
N VAL A 50 -4.89 -3.28 18.79
CA VAL A 50 -5.61 -3.73 17.59
C VAL A 50 -6.14 -2.55 16.78
N ARG A 51 -6.65 -1.50 17.43
CA ARG A 51 -7.12 -0.30 16.74
C ARG A 51 -5.97 0.43 16.05
N GLU A 52 -4.83 0.55 16.70
CA GLU A 52 -3.65 1.21 16.13
C GLU A 52 -3.09 0.44 14.92
N THR A 53 -3.07 -0.89 14.96
CA THR A 53 -2.62 -1.71 13.82
C THR A 53 -3.58 -1.58 12.64
N LEU A 54 -4.88 -1.66 12.86
CA LEU A 54 -5.89 -1.47 11.82
C LEU A 54 -5.81 -0.08 11.18
N VAL A 55 -5.69 0.99 11.98
CA VAL A 55 -5.54 2.35 11.46
C VAL A 55 -4.26 2.49 10.64
N ARG A 56 -3.16 1.86 11.08
CA ARG A 56 -1.90 1.85 10.34
C ARG A 56 -2.04 1.16 8.99
N ASP A 57 -2.74 0.03 8.94
CA ASP A 57 -2.92 -0.73 7.70
C ASP A 57 -3.88 -0.03 6.73
N LEU A 58 -4.95 0.59 7.25
CA LEU A 58 -5.82 1.45 6.44
C LEU A 58 -5.07 2.64 5.87
N ARG A 59 -4.20 3.30 6.65
CA ARG A 59 -3.36 4.40 6.15
C ARG A 59 -2.37 3.95 5.10
N ARG A 60 -1.77 2.77 5.25
CA ARG A 60 -0.89 2.18 4.23
C ARG A 60 -1.64 1.85 2.94
N ALA A 61 -2.83 1.26 3.06
CA ALA A 61 -3.67 0.95 1.91
C ALA A 61 -4.12 2.23 1.18
N ALA A 62 -4.46 3.28 1.92
CA ALA A 62 -4.81 4.58 1.36
C ALA A 62 -3.62 5.32 0.72
N ALA A 63 -2.41 5.13 1.26
CA ALA A 63 -1.18 5.70 0.72
C ALA A 63 -0.56 4.86 -0.41
N ALA A 64 -1.07 3.66 -0.68
CA ALA A 64 -0.64 2.88 -1.82
C ALA A 64 -0.90 3.69 -3.09
N PRO A 65 0.11 3.89 -3.96
CA PRO A 65 -0.08 4.66 -5.17
C PRO A 65 -1.19 4.01 -5.99
N ARG A 66 -2.30 4.73 -6.19
CA ARG A 66 -3.26 4.37 -7.23
C ARG A 66 -2.45 4.35 -8.52
N ARG A 67 -2.26 3.16 -9.10
CA ARG A 67 -1.59 2.99 -10.38
C ARG A 67 -2.20 4.03 -11.32
N PRO A 68 -1.43 4.99 -11.81
CA PRO A 68 -2.00 6.03 -12.65
C PRO A 68 -2.61 5.29 -13.85
N VAL A 69 -3.88 5.55 -14.14
CA VAL A 69 -4.57 5.01 -15.32
C VAL A 69 -4.10 5.75 -16.58
N ARG A 70 -3.48 6.92 -16.41
CA ARG A 70 -2.95 7.82 -17.45
C ARG A 70 -1.89 7.21 -18.40
N PRO A 71 -0.84 6.49 -17.92
CA PRO A 71 0.22 6.00 -18.81
C PRO A 71 -0.30 4.95 -19.78
N ALA A 72 -1.27 4.11 -19.40
CA ALA A 72 -1.84 3.11 -20.30
C ALA A 72 -2.63 3.76 -21.45
N ALA A 73 -3.34 4.85 -21.20
CA ALA A 73 -4.06 5.59 -22.24
C ALA A 73 -3.08 6.33 -23.17
N ASP A 74 -2.05 6.98 -22.60
CA ASP A 74 -1.03 7.69 -23.38
C ASP A 74 -0.22 6.71 -24.26
N ASP A 75 0.06 5.50 -23.77
CA ASP A 75 0.73 4.44 -24.52
C ASP A 75 -0.12 3.97 -25.71
N VAL A 76 -1.42 3.74 -25.51
CA VAL A 76 -2.35 3.34 -26.58
C VAL A 76 -2.47 4.45 -27.62
N VAL A 77 -2.69 5.70 -27.21
CA VAL A 77 -2.79 6.84 -28.13
C VAL A 77 -1.50 7.00 -28.94
N ARG A 78 -0.34 6.83 -28.31
CA ARG A 78 0.95 6.89 -29.00
C ARG A 78 1.10 5.76 -30.03
N THR A 79 0.76 4.52 -29.68
CA THR A 79 0.83 3.40 -30.64
C THR A 79 -0.09 3.58 -31.84
N GLU A 80 -1.30 4.13 -31.63
CA GLU A 80 -2.25 4.41 -32.71
C GLU A 80 -1.74 5.53 -33.63
N LEU A 81 -1.12 6.58 -33.06
CA LEU A 81 -0.52 7.68 -33.82
C LEU A 81 0.66 7.19 -34.71
N GLU A 82 1.51 6.34 -34.15
CA GLU A 82 2.64 5.74 -34.86
C GLU A 82 2.16 4.84 -36.02
N GLY A 83 1.08 4.07 -35.80
CA GLY A 83 0.43 3.28 -36.84
C GLY A 83 -0.13 4.14 -37.98
N ALA A 84 -0.86 5.20 -37.65
CA ALA A 84 -1.44 6.13 -38.63
C ALA A 84 -0.37 6.84 -39.47
N CYS A 85 0.79 7.17 -38.89
CA CYS A 85 1.93 7.71 -39.62
C CYS A 85 2.46 6.71 -40.67
N CYS A 86 2.66 5.45 -40.27
CA CYS A 86 3.17 4.41 -41.15
C CYS A 86 2.19 4.09 -42.30
N GLU A 87 0.88 4.09 -42.04
CA GLU A 87 -0.13 3.93 -43.08
C GLU A 87 -0.14 5.10 -44.07
N ARG A 88 -0.01 6.34 -43.57
CA ARG A 88 0.08 7.53 -44.42
C ARG A 88 1.32 7.51 -45.31
N TRP A 89 2.43 7.00 -44.80
CA TRP A 89 3.65 6.81 -45.57
C TRP A 89 3.47 5.80 -46.69
N TRP A 90 2.92 4.62 -46.38
CA TRP A 90 2.68 3.57 -47.36
C TRP A 90 1.74 4.04 -48.49
N THR A 91 0.63 4.69 -48.13
CA THR A 91 -0.35 5.21 -49.10
C THR A 91 0.19 6.39 -49.92
N SER A 92 1.18 7.11 -49.40
CA SER A 92 1.87 8.20 -50.14
C SER A 92 3.00 7.71 -51.05
N LEU A 93 3.16 6.40 -51.25
CA LEU A 93 4.29 5.80 -51.98
C LEU A 93 5.65 6.25 -51.41
N GLY A 94 5.72 6.40 -50.10
CA GLY A 94 6.95 6.75 -49.39
C GLY A 94 7.33 8.24 -49.40
N THR A 95 6.47 9.12 -49.91
CA THR A 95 6.77 10.56 -50.06
C THR A 95 6.49 11.40 -48.81
N ARG A 96 5.68 10.90 -47.87
CA ARG A 96 5.33 11.60 -46.62
C ARG A 96 5.50 10.69 -45.42
N HIS A 97 6.50 10.97 -44.59
CA HIS A 97 6.69 10.33 -43.28
C HIS A 97 6.88 11.42 -42.22
N ASP A 98 6.31 11.22 -41.03
CA ASP A 98 6.48 12.17 -39.94
C ASP A 98 7.89 12.06 -39.34
N THR A 99 8.51 13.19 -39.01
CA THR A 99 9.92 13.23 -38.56
C THR A 99 10.08 12.80 -37.11
N GLY A 100 9.00 12.79 -36.34
CA GLY A 100 8.96 12.33 -34.95
C GLY A 100 8.66 10.83 -34.78
N CYS A 101 8.45 10.09 -35.87
CA CYS A 101 8.11 8.67 -35.79
C CYS A 101 9.34 7.82 -35.37
N PRO A 102 9.21 6.92 -34.38
CA PRO A 102 10.32 6.09 -33.90
C PRO A 102 10.67 4.95 -34.86
N HIS A 103 9.85 4.67 -35.88
CA HIS A 103 10.17 3.73 -36.94
C HIS A 103 11.04 4.43 -37.99
N PRO A 104 12.36 4.14 -38.04
CA PRO A 104 13.23 4.75 -39.03
C PRO A 104 12.87 4.21 -40.42
N THR A 105 12.42 5.08 -41.31
CA THR A 105 12.35 4.74 -42.73
C THR A 105 13.78 4.53 -43.23
N ARG A 106 14.16 3.29 -43.57
CA ARG A 106 15.31 3.08 -44.46
C ARG A 106 14.96 3.84 -45.74
N ARG A 107 15.82 4.79 -46.12
CA ARG A 107 15.67 5.59 -47.34
C ARG A 107 15.47 4.64 -48.51
N SER A 108 14.23 4.48 -48.99
CA SER A 108 13.92 3.62 -50.13
C SER A 108 14.65 4.18 -51.34
N SER A 109 15.53 3.38 -51.94
CA SER A 109 16.36 3.71 -53.10
C SER A 109 15.56 3.72 -54.42
N ALA A 110 14.31 4.19 -54.40
CA ALA A 110 13.45 4.27 -55.57
C ALA A 110 13.20 5.74 -55.92
N ALA A 111 14.20 6.34 -56.57
CA ALA A 111 14.09 7.48 -57.47
C ALA A 111 15.36 7.54 -58.33
#